data_AF-A0A0S2KDK3-F1
#
_entry.id   AF-A0A0S2KDK3-F1
#
_cell.length_a   1.000
_cell.length_b   1.000
_cell.length_c   1.000
_cell.angle_alpha   90.00
_cell.angle_beta   90.00
_cell.angle_gamma   90.00
#
_symmetry.space_group_name_H-M   'P 1'
#
loop_
_entity.id
_entity.type
_entity.pdbx_description
1 polymer ?
#
loop_
_entity_poly.entity_id
_entity_poly.type
_entity_poly.pdbx_seq_one_letter_code
_entity_poly.pdbx_strand_id
1 'polypeptide(L)'
;MNTRLRGKSLHAISALISAFIMSLSLLVTTTAIACETPTGANVDAIFDGIQVNLRGCYGEDNDRSELTLWVRQELRKAEIPSTGRLEESHLQAVEAIVQRLANTVSSEAIRLENANLAGASAVRTVAERLRGEAPSQTTDALRQARDSDGGWQFALEEDRYGPSVNNVPLLQPINTILTPNCQAQPASDGCQQATESLEQLLRVANLMQQVNQRADRTLGINLHAFQRNNVMWDLYSNEARVQYPWEMLLNGHLYQSDIRQRERTSGRELALVDRIPPERQIILLHPSIGMEYVDEASDGSRFEPAVVMEWIGFNTWKFAGSGTDVRMRRPLGVSLITTYSDRDGSKNVGHGLALHWNNKLTTGLSWRSDGDIGVFISIGLADRFSSEKSRLEKVLGWLGR
;
A
#
# COMPACT_ATOMS: atom_id res chain seq x y z
N MET A 1 0.29 70.05 43.42
CA MET A 1 1.39 69.10 43.69
C MET A 1 1.18 67.84 42.85
N ASN A 2 2.20 67.46 42.07
CA ASN A 2 2.45 66.16 41.42
C ASN A 2 1.58 65.69 40.24
N THR A 3 1.95 66.19 39.06
CA THR A 3 2.41 65.43 37.87
C THR A 3 1.94 63.98 37.64
N ARG A 4 1.13 63.76 36.59
CA ARG A 4 1.06 62.50 35.83
C ARG A 4 0.91 62.79 34.32
N LEU A 5 2.05 62.86 33.63
CA LEU A 5 2.17 62.77 32.18
C LEU A 5 3.36 61.88 31.89
N ARG A 6 3.12 60.72 31.26
CA ARG A 6 4.02 59.97 30.35
C ARG A 6 3.68 58.48 30.41
N GLY A 7 3.36 57.90 29.25
CA GLY A 7 3.18 56.45 29.14
C GLY A 7 2.48 55.96 27.87
N LYS A 8 2.51 56.69 26.74
CA LYS A 8 1.85 56.23 25.50
C LYS A 8 2.72 56.25 24.23
N SER A 9 4.01 56.59 24.28
CA SER A 9 4.83 56.71 23.05
C SER A 9 5.82 55.56 22.79
N LEU A 10 5.95 54.57 23.68
CA LEU A 10 6.95 53.50 23.49
C LEU A 10 6.44 52.24 22.77
N HIS A 11 5.12 52.02 22.67
CA HIS A 11 4.59 50.84 21.97
C HIS A 11 4.41 51.03 20.46
N ALA A 12 4.34 52.28 19.97
CA ALA A 12 4.25 52.54 18.54
C ALA A 12 5.58 52.35 17.80
N ILE A 13 6.71 52.56 18.47
CA ILE A 13 8.05 52.45 17.86
C ILE A 13 8.49 50.98 17.73
N SER A 14 8.11 50.11 18.69
CA SER A 14 8.40 48.67 18.61
C SER A 14 7.65 47.96 17.47
N ALA A 15 6.42 48.38 17.16
CA ALA A 15 5.63 47.78 16.07
C ALA A 15 6.17 48.16 14.68
N LEU A 16 6.71 49.38 14.53
CA LEU A 16 7.32 49.84 13.28
C LEU A 16 8.67 49.18 13.00
N ILE A 17 9.49 48.89 14.03
CA ILE A 17 10.78 48.21 13.85
C ILE A 17 10.58 46.72 13.50
N SER A 18 9.59 46.04 14.09
CA SER A 18 9.26 44.65 13.71
C SER A 18 8.69 44.54 12.30
N ALA A 19 7.90 45.51 11.84
CA ALA A 19 7.41 45.55 10.46
C ALA A 19 8.54 45.82 9.44
N PHE A 20 9.56 46.61 9.80
CA PHE A 20 10.71 46.90 8.95
C PHE A 20 11.71 45.72 8.88
N ILE A 21 11.88 44.97 9.97
CA ILE A 21 12.72 43.75 9.98
C ILE A 21 12.07 42.61 9.20
N MET A 22 10.72 42.46 9.26
CA MET A 22 10.02 41.47 8.43
C MET A 22 10.00 41.81 6.93
N SER A 23 10.14 43.08 6.55
CA SER A 23 10.19 43.47 5.13
C SER A 23 11.61 43.47 4.55
N LEU A 24 12.67 43.48 5.37
CA LEU A 24 14.05 43.35 4.91
C LEU A 24 14.49 41.89 4.67
N SER A 25 13.74 40.90 5.17
CA SER A 25 13.99 39.47 4.89
C SER A 25 13.38 38.97 3.58
N LEU A 26 12.64 39.80 2.83
CA LEU A 26 11.86 39.42 1.64
C LEU A 26 12.50 39.80 0.30
N LEU A 27 13.74 40.28 0.31
CA LEU A 27 14.46 40.69 -0.91
C LEU A 27 15.83 40.03 -1.05
N VAL A 28 16.05 38.87 -0.42
CA VAL A 28 16.97 37.90 -1.05
C VAL A 28 16.17 37.29 -2.18
N THR A 29 16.12 37.98 -3.32
CA THR A 29 15.82 37.31 -4.58
C THR A 29 16.82 36.19 -4.66
N THR A 30 16.40 34.96 -4.39
CA THR A 30 17.12 33.77 -4.80
C THR A 30 17.19 33.86 -6.31
N THR A 31 18.21 34.55 -6.81
CA THR A 31 18.60 34.47 -8.21
C THR A 31 18.77 32.98 -8.42
N ALA A 32 17.84 32.39 -9.17
CA ALA A 32 17.89 30.97 -9.47
C ALA A 32 19.29 30.72 -10.02
N ILE A 33 20.11 30.04 -9.23
CA ILE A 33 21.48 29.75 -9.61
C ILE A 33 21.32 28.85 -10.82
N ALA A 34 21.68 29.37 -12.00
CA ALA A 34 21.65 28.57 -13.21
C ALA A 34 22.57 27.37 -12.96
N CYS A 35 22.10 26.18 -13.29
CA CYS A 35 22.88 24.96 -13.17
C CYS A 35 23.99 24.99 -14.24
N GLU A 36 25.10 25.62 -13.90
CA GLU A 36 26.29 25.72 -14.75
C GLU A 36 27.19 24.52 -14.50
N THR A 37 27.71 23.94 -15.58
CA THR A 37 28.70 22.86 -15.53
C THR A 37 29.95 23.37 -14.80
N PRO A 38 30.35 22.76 -13.68
CA PRO A 38 31.51 23.22 -12.92
C PRO A 38 32.78 23.16 -13.74
N THR A 39 33.50 24.28 -13.76
CA THR A 39 34.86 24.36 -14.30
C THR A 39 35.84 24.57 -13.17
N GLY A 40 37.02 23.95 -13.24
CA GLY A 40 38.03 24.07 -12.19
C GLY A 40 39.45 23.85 -12.68
N ALA A 41 40.42 24.39 -11.94
CA ALA A 41 41.84 24.22 -12.24
C ALA A 41 42.37 22.81 -11.89
N ASN A 42 41.57 21.99 -11.20
CA ASN A 42 41.88 20.62 -10.81
C ASN A 42 40.57 19.82 -10.59
N VAL A 43 40.71 18.50 -10.42
CA VAL A 43 39.60 17.57 -10.25
C VAL A 43 38.77 17.88 -9.00
N ASP A 44 39.43 18.27 -7.91
CA ASP A 44 38.76 18.57 -6.64
C ASP A 44 37.83 19.79 -6.78
N ALA A 45 38.26 20.85 -7.47
CA ALA A 45 37.42 22.02 -7.73
C ALA A 45 36.20 21.70 -8.61
N ILE A 46 36.36 20.82 -9.62
CA ILE A 46 35.25 20.35 -10.44
C ILE A 46 34.28 19.54 -9.57
N PHE A 47 34.81 18.62 -8.76
CA PHE A 47 34.01 17.77 -7.88
C PHE A 47 33.24 18.58 -6.82
N ASP A 48 33.89 19.54 -6.17
CA ASP A 48 33.26 20.44 -5.21
C ASP A 48 32.14 21.26 -5.86
N GLY A 49 32.34 21.73 -7.08
CA GLY A 49 31.30 22.40 -7.85
C GLY A 49 30.10 21.48 -8.15
N ILE A 50 30.35 20.21 -8.48
CA ILE A 50 29.28 19.21 -8.65
C ILE A 50 28.53 19.01 -7.32
N GLN A 51 29.24 18.90 -6.20
CA GLN A 51 28.64 18.73 -4.87
C GLN A 51 27.78 19.92 -4.45
N VAL A 52 28.21 21.15 -4.77
CA VAL A 52 27.41 22.36 -4.55
C VAL A 52 26.14 22.33 -5.41
N ASN A 53 26.28 21.98 -6.69
CA ASN A 53 25.17 21.93 -7.64
C ASN A 53 24.17 20.81 -7.32
N LEU A 54 24.59 19.68 -6.72
CA LEU A 54 23.68 18.61 -6.30
C LEU A 54 22.50 19.11 -5.45
N ARG A 55 22.69 20.21 -4.71
CA ARG A 55 21.61 20.87 -3.95
C ARG A 55 20.91 21.89 -4.83
N GLY A 56 19.92 21.44 -5.59
CA GLY A 56 19.05 22.29 -6.38
C GLY A 56 19.22 22.15 -7.89
N CYS A 57 20.28 21.51 -8.38
CA CYS A 57 20.45 21.12 -9.78
C CYS A 57 20.37 19.60 -9.98
N TYR A 58 20.60 19.14 -11.22
CA TYR A 58 20.62 17.73 -11.61
C TYR A 58 19.39 16.95 -11.13
N GLY A 59 18.21 17.28 -11.65
CA GLY A 59 16.93 16.64 -11.28
C GLY A 59 16.09 17.45 -10.29
N GLU A 60 16.71 18.40 -9.59
CA GLU A 60 16.07 19.26 -8.58
C GLU A 60 15.47 20.56 -9.16
N ASP A 61 14.96 21.43 -8.28
CA ASP A 61 14.10 22.58 -8.62
C ASP A 61 14.68 23.58 -9.62
N ASN A 62 15.98 23.82 -9.58
CA ASN A 62 16.65 24.75 -10.49
C ASN A 62 17.09 24.09 -11.80
N ASP A 63 16.99 22.76 -11.93
CA ASP A 63 17.39 22.07 -13.16
C ASP A 63 16.36 22.29 -14.27
N ARG A 64 16.83 22.95 -15.34
CA ARG A 64 16.04 23.29 -16.53
C ARG A 64 16.30 22.35 -17.71
N SER A 65 17.03 21.26 -17.50
CA SER A 65 17.22 20.27 -18.57
C SER A 65 15.89 19.74 -19.10
N GLU A 66 15.86 19.42 -20.40
CA GLU A 66 14.68 18.87 -21.05
C GLU A 66 14.17 17.61 -20.32
N LEU A 67 15.09 16.75 -19.88
CA LEU A 67 14.77 15.52 -19.15
C LEU A 67 14.06 15.82 -17.84
N THR A 68 14.59 16.73 -17.02
CA THR A 68 13.98 17.09 -15.73
C THR A 68 12.60 17.70 -15.91
N LEU A 69 12.46 18.63 -16.86
CA LEU A 69 11.16 19.25 -17.15
C LEU A 69 10.13 18.22 -17.62
N TRP A 70 10.54 17.29 -18.49
CA TRP A 70 9.68 16.22 -18.98
C TRP A 70 9.28 15.27 -17.86
N VAL A 71 10.23 14.77 -17.05
CA VAL A 71 9.91 13.86 -15.92
C VAL A 71 8.95 14.52 -14.94
N ARG A 72 9.14 15.81 -14.62
CA ARG A 72 8.21 16.56 -13.76
C ARG A 72 6.83 16.73 -14.37
N GLN A 73 6.74 16.87 -15.69
CA GLN A 73 5.46 16.93 -16.37
C GLN A 73 4.75 15.57 -16.31
N GLU A 74 5.46 14.48 -16.59
CA GLU A 74 4.91 13.13 -16.51
C GLU A 74 4.58 12.71 -15.07
N LEU A 75 5.38 13.08 -14.07
CA LEU A 75 5.07 12.83 -12.65
C LEU A 75 3.83 13.60 -12.18
N ARG A 76 3.54 14.75 -12.77
CA ARG A 76 2.28 15.48 -12.53
C ARG A 76 1.09 14.77 -13.19
N LYS A 77 1.29 14.13 -14.35
CA LYS A 77 0.26 13.29 -14.98
C LYS A 77 0.06 11.97 -14.22
N ALA A 78 1.11 11.43 -13.61
CA ALA A 78 1.10 10.21 -12.81
C ALA A 78 0.61 10.43 -11.37
N GLU A 79 0.43 11.70 -10.95
CA GLU A 79 -0.05 12.02 -9.62
C GLU A 79 -1.49 11.57 -9.46
N ILE A 80 -1.70 10.54 -8.63
CA ILE A 80 -3.07 10.15 -8.27
C ILE A 80 -3.63 11.26 -7.38
N PRO A 81 -4.79 11.84 -7.74
CA PRO A 81 -5.49 12.75 -6.85
C PRO A 81 -5.69 12.10 -5.49
N SER A 82 -5.66 12.86 -4.40
CA SER A 82 -5.84 12.32 -3.03
C SER A 82 -7.15 11.54 -2.83
N THR A 83 -8.08 11.63 -3.77
CA THR A 83 -9.36 10.92 -3.81
C THR A 83 -9.56 10.08 -5.09
N GLY A 84 -8.53 9.95 -5.94
CA GLY A 84 -8.62 9.38 -7.29
C GLY A 84 -8.25 7.90 -7.39
N ARG A 85 -8.71 7.24 -8.47
CA ARG A 85 -8.29 5.87 -8.83
C ARG A 85 -6.86 5.87 -9.33
N LEU A 86 -6.13 4.80 -9.05
CA LEU A 86 -5.00 4.40 -9.89
C LEU A 86 -5.59 4.02 -11.26
N GLU A 87 -5.51 4.95 -12.20
CA GLU A 87 -5.80 4.67 -13.60
C GLU A 87 -4.59 3.98 -14.23
N GLU A 88 -4.84 3.15 -15.24
CA GLU A 88 -3.78 2.51 -16.03
C GLU A 88 -2.83 3.55 -16.64
N SER A 89 -3.37 4.73 -16.98
CA SER A 89 -2.61 5.89 -17.46
C SER A 89 -1.53 6.35 -16.48
N HIS A 90 -1.76 6.22 -15.16
CA HIS A 90 -0.76 6.59 -14.15
C HIS A 90 0.40 5.58 -14.13
N LEU A 91 0.09 4.29 -14.23
CA LEU A 91 1.11 3.24 -14.31
C LEU A 91 1.92 3.38 -15.61
N GLN A 92 1.24 3.60 -16.73
CA GLN A 92 1.88 3.85 -18.03
C GLN A 92 2.77 5.10 -18.00
N ALA A 93 2.37 6.17 -17.29
CA ALA A 93 3.20 7.36 -17.13
C ALA A 93 4.46 7.08 -16.30
N VAL A 94 4.36 6.34 -15.19
CA VAL A 94 5.54 5.91 -14.41
C VAL A 94 6.45 5.01 -15.23
N GLU A 95 5.90 4.03 -15.94
CA GLU A 95 6.64 3.13 -16.83
C GLU A 95 7.36 3.92 -17.93
N ALA A 96 6.68 4.86 -18.58
CA ALA A 96 7.28 5.73 -19.59
C ALA A 96 8.44 6.56 -19.02
N ILE A 97 8.32 7.07 -17.79
CA ILE A 97 9.40 7.79 -17.10
C ILE A 97 10.60 6.86 -16.89
N VAL A 98 10.39 5.68 -16.31
CA VAL A 98 11.46 4.71 -16.03
C VAL A 98 12.16 4.31 -17.33
N GLN A 99 11.40 4.03 -18.39
CA GLN A 99 11.96 3.66 -19.69
C GLN A 99 12.81 4.79 -20.29
N ARG A 100 12.36 6.05 -20.23
CA ARG A 100 13.13 7.19 -20.74
C ARG A 100 14.41 7.43 -19.92
N LEU A 101 14.33 7.33 -18.59
CA LEU A 101 15.49 7.44 -17.72
C LEU A 101 16.52 6.33 -18.03
N ALA A 102 16.07 5.08 -18.13
CA ALA A 102 16.93 3.94 -18.47
C ALA A 102 17.58 4.10 -19.86
N ASN A 103 16.84 4.57 -20.86
CA ASN A 103 17.37 4.87 -22.18
C ASN A 103 18.44 5.98 -22.13
N THR A 104 18.23 7.01 -21.30
CA THR A 104 19.19 8.11 -21.12
C THR A 104 20.51 7.59 -20.54
N VAL A 105 20.48 6.85 -19.42
CA VAL A 105 21.71 6.26 -18.82
C VAL A 105 22.44 5.38 -19.82
N SER A 106 21.70 4.63 -20.61
CA SER A 106 22.30 3.77 -21.64
C SER A 106 22.98 4.54 -22.75
N SER A 107 22.37 5.64 -23.20
CA SER A 107 22.99 6.51 -24.21
C SER A 107 24.27 7.17 -23.69
N GLU A 108 24.29 7.55 -22.40
CA GLU A 108 25.46 8.09 -21.73
C GLU A 108 26.56 7.03 -21.57
N ALA A 109 26.20 5.79 -21.22
CA ALA A 109 27.15 4.67 -21.18
C ALA A 109 27.85 4.47 -22.53
N ILE A 110 27.08 4.41 -23.62
CA ILE A 110 27.59 4.26 -24.98
C ILE A 110 28.47 5.45 -25.37
N ARG A 111 28.11 6.68 -24.97
CA ARG A 111 28.90 7.87 -25.23
C ARG A 111 30.27 7.79 -24.55
N LEU A 112 30.30 7.40 -23.27
CA LEU A 112 31.55 7.20 -22.53
C LEU A 112 32.42 6.09 -23.11
N GLU A 113 31.81 4.98 -23.56
CA GLU A 113 32.52 3.88 -24.23
C GLU A 113 33.15 4.31 -25.54
N ASN A 114 32.39 5.01 -26.39
CA ASN A 114 32.88 5.47 -27.69
C ASN A 114 34.02 6.50 -27.53
N ALA A 115 34.01 7.27 -26.45
CA ALA A 115 35.08 8.19 -26.10
C ALA A 115 36.27 7.50 -25.39
N ASN A 116 36.20 6.19 -25.15
CA ASN A 116 37.20 5.41 -24.42
C ASN A 116 37.53 6.00 -23.02
N LEU A 117 36.52 6.56 -22.36
CA LEU A 117 36.66 7.20 -21.05
C LEU A 117 36.58 6.15 -19.94
N ALA A 118 37.41 6.34 -18.90
CA ALA A 118 37.36 5.49 -17.72
C ALA A 118 35.97 5.63 -17.03
N GLY A 119 35.43 4.50 -16.54
CA GLY A 119 34.13 4.45 -15.87
C GLY A 119 32.95 4.06 -16.77
N ALA A 120 33.15 3.96 -18.11
CA ALA A 120 32.09 3.58 -19.03
C ALA A 120 31.44 2.22 -18.69
N SER A 121 32.23 1.24 -18.26
CA SER A 121 31.72 -0.07 -17.81
C SER A 121 30.82 0.03 -16.58
N ALA A 122 31.18 0.85 -15.59
CA ALA A 122 30.37 1.06 -14.39
C ALA A 122 29.03 1.72 -14.74
N VAL A 123 29.05 2.72 -15.62
CA VAL A 123 27.83 3.37 -16.11
C VAL A 123 26.94 2.40 -16.89
N ARG A 124 27.54 1.51 -17.69
CA ARG A 124 26.80 0.45 -18.38
C ARG A 124 26.13 -0.51 -17.40
N THR A 125 26.83 -0.93 -16.35
CA THR A 125 26.25 -1.78 -15.30
C THR A 125 25.08 -1.10 -14.60
N VAL A 126 25.18 0.20 -14.30
CA VAL A 126 24.05 0.97 -13.76
C VAL A 126 22.89 1.04 -14.76
N ALA A 127 23.17 1.27 -16.04
CA ALA A 127 22.15 1.29 -17.11
C ALA A 127 21.42 -0.05 -17.27
N GLU A 128 22.17 -1.15 -17.29
CA GLU A 128 21.65 -2.51 -17.42
C GLU A 128 20.78 -2.89 -16.22
N ARG A 129 21.19 -2.49 -15.00
CA ARG A 129 20.39 -2.71 -13.78
C ARG A 129 19.12 -1.86 -13.77
N LEU A 130 19.20 -0.57 -14.11
CA LEU A 130 18.02 0.30 -14.22
C LEU A 130 17.01 -0.21 -15.26
N ARG A 131 17.46 -0.88 -16.33
CA ARG A 131 16.58 -1.56 -17.29
C ARG A 131 16.00 -2.88 -16.77
N GLY A 132 16.77 -3.62 -15.98
CA GLY A 132 16.37 -4.91 -15.43
C GLY A 132 15.37 -4.79 -14.26
N GLU A 133 15.35 -3.65 -13.57
CA GLU A 133 14.52 -3.43 -12.40
C GLU A 133 13.24 -2.68 -12.74
N ALA A 134 12.17 -3.45 -12.96
CA ALA A 134 10.82 -2.93 -12.88
C ALA A 134 10.50 -2.44 -11.45
N PRO A 135 9.54 -1.51 -11.26
CA PRO A 135 9.25 -0.83 -9.98
C PRO A 135 8.97 -1.71 -8.75
N SER A 136 8.82 -3.03 -8.88
CA SER A 136 8.40 -3.92 -7.80
C SER A 136 9.53 -4.61 -7.01
N GLN A 137 10.81 -4.43 -7.37
CA GLN A 137 11.95 -5.15 -6.72
C GLN A 137 13.16 -4.27 -6.37
N THR A 138 12.99 -2.95 -6.38
CA THR A 138 14.07 -1.95 -6.24
C THR A 138 14.91 -2.07 -4.96
N THR A 139 14.36 -2.59 -3.86
CA THR A 139 15.07 -2.58 -2.57
C THR A 139 16.18 -3.63 -2.45
N ASP A 140 16.01 -4.83 -3.02
CA ASP A 140 16.95 -5.93 -2.85
C ASP A 140 18.11 -5.91 -3.85
N ALA A 141 17.89 -5.37 -5.03
CA ALA A 141 18.92 -5.29 -6.06
C ALA A 141 19.82 -4.04 -5.91
N LEU A 142 19.30 -2.94 -5.34
CA LEU A 142 20.13 -1.82 -4.86
C LEU A 142 21.08 -2.24 -3.72
N ARG A 143 20.71 -3.23 -2.89
CA ARG A 143 21.60 -3.81 -1.86
C ARG A 143 22.80 -4.52 -2.49
N GLN A 144 22.58 -5.35 -3.52
CA GLN A 144 23.67 -6.04 -4.22
C GLN A 144 24.57 -5.08 -5.02
N ALA A 145 24.06 -3.90 -5.40
CA ALA A 145 24.85 -2.88 -6.08
C ALA A 145 25.90 -2.21 -5.18
N ARG A 146 25.72 -2.25 -3.85
CA ARG A 146 26.66 -1.71 -2.87
C ARG A 146 28.02 -2.42 -2.88
N ASP A 147 28.03 -3.70 -3.25
CA ASP A 147 29.19 -4.59 -3.07
C ASP A 147 29.99 -4.84 -4.37
N SER A 148 29.66 -4.15 -5.49
CA SER A 148 30.31 -4.36 -6.79
C SER A 148 30.91 -3.08 -7.42
N ASP A 149 32.11 -2.71 -6.98
CA ASP A 149 33.29 -2.12 -7.68
C ASP A 149 33.15 -1.10 -8.84
N GLY A 150 32.03 -0.37 -8.96
CA GLY A 150 31.83 0.62 -10.04
C GLY A 150 32.19 2.08 -9.71
N GLY A 151 32.65 2.40 -8.50
CA GLY A 151 32.89 3.80 -8.11
C GLY A 151 31.61 4.60 -7.82
N TRP A 152 30.56 3.96 -7.31
CA TRP A 152 29.34 4.63 -6.83
C TRP A 152 29.01 4.14 -5.42
N GLN A 153 28.71 5.05 -4.48
CA GLN A 153 28.20 4.70 -3.16
C GLN A 153 26.72 5.05 -3.10
N PHE A 154 25.89 4.03 -2.86
CA PHE A 154 24.49 4.22 -2.55
C PHE A 154 24.34 4.57 -1.07
N ALA A 155 23.88 5.79 -0.77
CA ALA A 155 23.58 6.23 0.59
C ALA A 155 22.18 5.74 1.02
N LEU A 156 21.97 4.42 0.99
CA LEU A 156 20.75 3.78 1.47
C LEU A 156 20.95 3.40 2.95
N GLU A 157 20.57 4.29 3.88
CA GLU A 157 20.36 3.88 5.26
C GLU A 157 18.99 3.20 5.37
N GLU A 158 19.00 1.90 5.74
CA GLU A 158 17.84 0.99 5.75
C GLU A 158 16.62 1.49 6.53
N ASP A 159 16.82 2.37 7.51
CA ASP A 159 15.75 2.84 8.41
C ASP A 159 15.09 4.13 7.94
N ARG A 160 15.53 4.70 6.82
CA ARG A 160 14.99 5.94 6.28
C ARG A 160 14.34 5.67 4.92
N TYR A 161 13.24 4.94 4.89
CA TYR A 161 12.20 5.12 3.87
C TYR A 161 11.07 5.91 4.52
N GLY A 162 11.16 7.24 4.42
CA GLY A 162 10.21 8.17 5.05
C GLY A 162 10.33 9.56 4.46
N PRO A 163 9.38 10.47 4.75
CA PRO A 163 9.39 11.83 4.20
C PRO A 163 10.62 12.68 4.61
N SER A 164 11.47 12.21 5.51
CA SER A 164 12.70 12.87 5.97
C SER A 164 13.96 12.55 5.12
N VAL A 165 13.87 11.61 4.18
CA VAL A 165 14.98 11.14 3.32
C VAL A 165 15.17 12.04 2.10
N ASN A 166 14.23 12.95 1.87
CA ASN A 166 14.09 13.73 0.64
C ASN A 166 15.29 14.65 0.36
N ASN A 167 16.29 14.74 1.25
CA ASN A 167 17.42 15.66 1.12
C ASN A 167 18.77 14.96 0.90
N VAL A 168 18.81 13.62 0.84
CA VAL A 168 20.06 12.89 0.58
C VAL A 168 19.97 12.24 -0.81
N PRO A 169 20.84 12.64 -1.75
CA PRO A 169 20.89 12.00 -3.06
C PRO A 169 21.24 10.51 -2.91
N LEU A 170 20.51 9.64 -3.61
CA LEU A 170 20.74 8.19 -3.62
C LEU A 170 22.15 7.83 -4.08
N LEU A 171 22.71 8.63 -5.00
CA LEU A 171 24.04 8.45 -5.55
C LEU A 171 24.93 9.63 -5.18
N GLN A 172 26.02 9.35 -4.47
CA GLN A 172 27.11 10.30 -4.31
C GLN A 172 28.15 10.04 -5.42
N PRO A 173 28.55 11.08 -6.18
CA PRO A 173 29.61 10.91 -7.16
C PRO A 173 30.90 10.55 -6.40
N ILE A 174 31.65 9.60 -6.93
CA ILE A 174 33.01 9.32 -6.45
C ILE A 174 33.98 9.94 -7.44
N ASN A 175 35.06 10.56 -6.93
CA ASN A 175 36.13 11.14 -7.73
C ASN A 175 36.73 10.17 -8.76
N THR A 176 36.53 8.86 -8.60
CA THR A 176 37.06 7.79 -9.45
C THR A 176 36.65 7.88 -10.92
N ILE A 177 35.53 8.54 -11.26
CA ILE A 177 35.13 8.77 -12.66
C ILE A 177 35.90 9.95 -13.26
N LEU A 178 36.12 11.00 -12.48
CA LEU A 178 36.77 12.22 -12.97
C LEU A 178 38.29 12.09 -12.98
N THR A 179 38.90 11.49 -11.97
CA THR A 179 40.36 11.43 -11.79
C THR A 179 41.10 10.93 -13.05
N PRO A 180 40.75 9.79 -13.67
CA PRO A 180 41.48 9.29 -14.84
C PRO A 180 41.38 10.21 -16.06
N ASN A 181 40.28 10.96 -16.18
CA ASN A 181 39.97 11.79 -17.35
C ASN A 181 40.41 13.26 -17.14
N CYS A 182 40.55 13.72 -15.90
CA CYS A 182 40.73 15.12 -15.55
C CYS A 182 42.06 15.45 -14.84
N GLN A 183 42.77 14.46 -14.27
CA GLN A 183 43.95 14.73 -13.44
C GLN A 183 45.12 15.35 -14.23
N ALA A 184 45.31 14.95 -15.48
CA ALA A 184 46.40 15.49 -16.31
C ALA A 184 46.05 16.85 -16.93
N GLN A 185 44.81 17.03 -17.37
CA GLN A 185 44.34 18.23 -18.09
C GLN A 185 42.85 18.50 -17.77
N PRO A 186 42.56 19.28 -16.72
CA PRO A 186 41.18 19.61 -16.32
C PRO A 186 40.39 20.38 -17.38
N ALA A 187 41.09 21.09 -18.26
CA ALA A 187 40.49 21.84 -19.38
C ALA A 187 40.44 21.05 -20.70
N SER A 188 40.75 19.75 -20.68
CA SER A 188 40.67 18.92 -21.88
C SER A 188 39.22 18.58 -22.24
N ASP A 189 38.94 18.41 -23.53
CA ASP A 189 37.63 17.96 -24.03
C ASP A 189 37.18 16.66 -23.37
N GLY A 190 38.12 15.74 -23.07
CA GLY A 190 37.83 14.48 -22.38
C GLY A 190 37.36 14.68 -20.94
N CYS A 191 37.97 15.61 -20.20
CA CYS A 191 37.52 15.95 -18.85
C CYS A 191 36.14 16.63 -18.87
N GLN A 192 35.91 17.55 -19.82
CA GLN A 192 34.61 18.19 -19.98
C GLN A 192 33.52 17.16 -20.29
N GLN A 193 33.75 16.24 -21.24
CA GLN A 193 32.81 15.18 -21.57
C GLN A 193 32.55 14.23 -20.39
N ALA A 194 33.57 13.89 -19.61
CA ALA A 194 33.41 13.07 -18.41
C ALA A 194 32.57 13.79 -17.35
N THR A 195 32.78 15.10 -17.17
CA THR A 195 32.01 15.96 -16.25
C THR A 195 30.55 16.05 -16.67
N GLU A 196 30.27 16.38 -17.93
CA GLU A 196 28.90 16.42 -18.47
C GLU A 196 28.18 15.08 -18.35
N SER A 197 28.89 13.96 -18.59
CA SER A 197 28.31 12.62 -18.43
C SER A 197 27.97 12.33 -16.97
N LEU A 198 28.85 12.71 -16.03
CA LEU A 198 28.60 12.55 -14.60
C LEU A 198 27.39 13.37 -14.15
N GLU A 199 27.24 14.60 -14.62
CA GLU A 199 26.06 15.44 -14.35
C GLU A 199 24.77 14.80 -14.84
N GLN A 200 24.77 14.24 -16.06
CA GLN A 200 23.60 13.54 -16.60
C GLN A 200 23.23 12.32 -15.77
N LEU A 201 24.23 11.57 -15.28
CA LEU A 201 23.99 10.39 -14.43
C LEU A 201 23.42 10.79 -13.07
N LEU A 202 23.98 11.82 -12.44
CA LEU A 202 23.45 12.37 -11.18
C LEU A 202 22.01 12.88 -11.37
N ARG A 203 21.71 13.51 -12.50
CA ARG A 203 20.37 13.95 -12.86
C ARG A 203 19.40 12.77 -12.96
N VAL A 204 19.76 11.72 -13.71
CA VAL A 204 18.90 10.54 -13.82
C VAL A 204 18.70 9.87 -12.45
N ALA A 205 19.74 9.80 -11.64
CA ALA A 205 19.68 9.23 -10.29
C ALA A 205 18.64 9.95 -9.41
N ASN A 206 18.74 11.28 -9.34
CA ASN A 206 17.83 12.11 -8.54
C ASN A 206 16.39 12.06 -9.08
N LEU A 207 16.22 12.07 -10.41
CA LEU A 207 14.89 11.90 -11.01
C LEU A 207 14.30 10.53 -10.70
N MET A 208 15.08 9.46 -10.76
CA MET A 208 14.63 8.11 -10.38
C MET A 208 14.26 8.04 -8.89
N GLN A 209 15.01 8.71 -8.02
CA GLN A 209 14.67 8.85 -6.61
C GLN A 209 13.30 9.52 -6.42
N GLN A 210 13.04 10.63 -7.12
CA GLN A 210 11.76 11.35 -7.05
C GLN A 210 10.61 10.48 -7.58
N VAL A 211 10.84 9.73 -8.67
CA VAL A 211 9.85 8.79 -9.21
C VAL A 211 9.53 7.71 -8.18
N ASN A 212 10.54 7.04 -7.62
CA ASN A 212 10.36 5.99 -6.62
C ASN A 212 9.67 6.53 -5.38
N GLN A 213 10.06 7.69 -4.85
CA GLN A 213 9.41 8.28 -3.67
C GLN A 213 7.92 8.58 -3.91
N ARG A 214 7.58 9.06 -5.11
CA ARG A 214 6.18 9.39 -5.46
C ARG A 214 5.38 8.13 -5.77
N ALA A 215 5.98 7.17 -6.45
CA ALA A 215 5.44 5.85 -6.68
C ALA A 215 5.19 5.14 -5.33
N ASP A 216 6.13 5.11 -4.40
CA ASP A 216 5.99 4.49 -3.08
C ASP A 216 4.89 5.11 -2.24
N ARG A 217 4.76 6.45 -2.22
CA ARG A 217 3.64 7.09 -1.50
C ARG A 217 2.29 6.68 -2.07
N THR A 218 2.22 6.54 -3.38
CA THR A 218 0.99 6.32 -4.12
C THR A 218 0.59 4.85 -4.17
N LEU A 219 1.53 3.99 -4.55
CA LEU A 219 1.43 2.53 -4.55
C LEU A 219 1.37 2.00 -3.13
N GLY A 220 2.10 2.55 -2.17
CA GLY A 220 2.09 2.11 -0.77
C GLY A 220 0.72 2.27 -0.12
N ILE A 221 0.04 3.41 -0.33
CA ILE A 221 -1.34 3.61 0.17
C ILE A 221 -2.30 2.60 -0.47
N ASN A 222 -2.21 2.42 -1.79
CA ASN A 222 -3.07 1.47 -2.51
C ASN A 222 -2.76 0.01 -2.16
N LEU A 223 -1.50 -0.34 -1.94
CA LEU A 223 -1.05 -1.66 -1.55
C LEU A 223 -1.55 -2.00 -0.15
N HIS A 224 -1.45 -1.08 0.81
CA HIS A 224 -2.00 -1.30 2.15
C HIS A 224 -3.52 -1.42 2.14
N ALA A 225 -4.22 -0.63 1.33
CA ALA A 225 -5.66 -0.76 1.16
C ALA A 225 -6.04 -2.10 0.52
N PHE A 226 -5.28 -2.54 -0.49
CA PHE A 226 -5.46 -3.83 -1.14
C PHE A 226 -5.20 -5.01 -0.20
N GLN A 227 -4.07 -5.00 0.52
CA GLN A 227 -3.73 -6.01 1.53
C GLN A 227 -4.81 -6.11 2.60
N ARG A 228 -5.30 -4.96 3.09
CA ARG A 228 -6.41 -4.88 4.04
C ARG A 228 -7.68 -5.52 3.47
N ASN A 229 -8.05 -5.18 2.24
CA ASN A 229 -9.23 -5.75 1.59
C ASN A 229 -9.09 -7.26 1.37
N ASN A 230 -7.89 -7.72 0.99
CA ASN A 230 -7.62 -9.14 0.82
C ASN A 230 -7.84 -9.91 2.13
N VAL A 231 -7.34 -9.39 3.26
CA VAL A 231 -7.61 -9.96 4.59
C VAL A 231 -9.09 -9.94 4.92
N MET A 232 -9.82 -8.85 4.62
CA MET A 232 -11.26 -8.81 4.86
C MET A 232 -12.03 -9.88 4.06
N TRP A 233 -11.67 -10.06 2.79
CA TRP A 233 -12.29 -11.10 1.94
C TRP A 233 -11.95 -12.51 2.41
N ASP A 234 -10.73 -12.71 2.91
CA ASP A 234 -10.33 -13.97 3.56
C ASP A 234 -11.16 -14.23 4.82
N LEU A 235 -11.29 -13.25 5.71
CA LEU A 235 -12.16 -13.32 6.89
C LEU A 235 -13.63 -13.58 6.52
N TYR A 236 -14.14 -12.93 5.48
CA TYR A 236 -15.50 -13.15 5.00
C TYR A 236 -15.70 -14.57 4.45
N SER A 237 -14.69 -15.13 3.79
CA SER A 237 -14.79 -16.46 3.18
C SER A 237 -14.55 -17.59 4.19
N ASN A 238 -13.67 -17.36 5.16
CA ASN A 238 -13.17 -18.39 6.08
C ASN A 238 -13.69 -18.26 7.52
N GLU A 239 -14.05 -17.07 7.98
CA GLU A 239 -14.56 -16.84 9.35
C GLU A 239 -16.05 -16.48 9.41
N ALA A 240 -16.67 -16.05 8.30
CA ALA A 240 -18.12 -15.94 8.24
C ALA A 240 -18.76 -17.34 8.25
N ARG A 241 -20.08 -17.40 8.50
CA ARG A 241 -20.79 -18.69 8.41
C ARG A 241 -20.76 -19.16 6.96
N VAL A 242 -20.54 -20.47 6.76
CA VAL A 242 -20.59 -21.10 5.43
C VAL A 242 -21.89 -20.74 4.71
N GLN A 243 -21.77 -20.42 3.42
CA GLN A 243 -22.91 -20.11 2.57
C GLN A 243 -23.20 -21.26 1.62
N TYR A 244 -24.46 -21.66 1.57
CA TYR A 244 -24.96 -22.53 0.51
C TYR A 244 -25.07 -21.76 -0.82
N PRO A 245 -25.08 -22.44 -1.97
CA PRO A 245 -25.11 -21.78 -3.28
C PRO A 245 -26.23 -20.75 -3.44
N TRP A 246 -27.43 -21.04 -2.93
CA TRP A 246 -28.56 -20.11 -2.99
C TRP A 246 -28.37 -18.89 -2.07
N GLU A 247 -27.71 -19.05 -0.92
CA GLU A 247 -27.34 -17.96 -0.03
C GLU A 247 -26.28 -17.06 -0.68
N MET A 248 -25.28 -17.66 -1.34
CA MET A 248 -24.28 -16.91 -2.11
C MET A 248 -24.93 -16.08 -3.21
N LEU A 249 -25.91 -16.63 -3.94
CA LEU A 249 -26.65 -15.90 -4.96
C LEU A 249 -27.44 -14.73 -4.37
N LEU A 250 -28.14 -14.95 -3.25
CA LEU A 250 -28.91 -13.92 -2.56
C LEU A 250 -28.00 -12.81 -2.01
N ASN A 251 -26.98 -13.16 -1.23
CA ASN A 251 -26.04 -12.21 -0.64
C ASN A 251 -25.23 -11.50 -1.71
N GLY A 252 -24.83 -12.19 -2.79
CA GLY A 252 -24.17 -11.59 -3.95
C GLY A 252 -25.04 -10.55 -4.66
N HIS A 253 -26.33 -10.83 -4.84
CA HIS A 253 -27.27 -9.87 -5.40
C HIS A 253 -27.41 -8.62 -4.52
N LEU A 254 -27.56 -8.80 -3.21
CA LEU A 254 -27.65 -7.70 -2.24
C LEU A 254 -26.37 -6.88 -2.21
N TYR A 255 -25.20 -7.54 -2.21
CA TYR A 255 -23.90 -6.90 -2.27
C TYR A 255 -23.74 -6.04 -3.54
N GLN A 256 -24.14 -6.57 -4.71
CA GLN A 256 -24.09 -5.80 -5.96
C GLN A 256 -25.06 -4.61 -5.95
N SER A 257 -26.20 -4.73 -5.27
CA SER A 257 -27.11 -3.60 -5.06
C SER A 257 -26.46 -2.52 -4.18
N ASP A 258 -25.81 -2.91 -3.09
CA ASP A 258 -25.10 -1.99 -2.19
C ASP A 258 -23.94 -1.27 -2.91
N ILE A 259 -23.17 -1.98 -3.73
CA ILE A 259 -22.14 -1.38 -4.58
C ILE A 259 -22.75 -0.33 -5.51
N ARG A 260 -23.79 -0.69 -6.28
CA ARG A 260 -24.43 0.23 -7.23
C ARG A 260 -24.99 1.46 -6.52
N GLN A 261 -25.54 1.30 -5.32
CA GLN A 261 -26.01 2.43 -4.52
C GLN A 261 -24.86 3.34 -4.11
N ARG A 262 -23.75 2.78 -3.61
CA ARG A 262 -22.56 3.56 -3.24
C ARG A 262 -21.95 4.30 -4.43
N GLU A 263 -21.91 3.66 -5.61
CA GLU A 263 -21.44 4.26 -6.86
C GLU A 263 -22.32 5.46 -7.26
N ARG A 264 -23.65 5.29 -7.21
CA ARG A 264 -24.60 6.39 -7.46
C ARG A 264 -24.43 7.54 -6.48
N THR A 265 -24.30 7.25 -5.18
CA THR A 265 -24.17 8.30 -4.16
C THR A 265 -22.82 9.01 -4.22
N SER A 266 -21.76 8.31 -4.61
CA SER A 266 -20.42 8.90 -4.74
C SER A 266 -20.19 9.56 -6.11
N GLY A 267 -21.07 9.33 -7.09
CA GLY A 267 -20.92 9.82 -8.45
C GLY A 267 -19.76 9.18 -9.21
N ARG A 268 -19.21 8.06 -8.72
CA ARG A 268 -18.05 7.37 -9.31
C ARG A 268 -18.17 5.86 -9.19
N GLU A 269 -17.52 5.15 -10.11
CA GLU A 269 -17.34 3.70 -9.99
C GLU A 269 -16.40 3.39 -8.81
N LEU A 270 -16.74 2.37 -8.00
CA LEU A 270 -15.91 1.95 -6.89
C LEU A 270 -14.70 1.16 -7.40
N ALA A 271 -13.50 1.59 -6.98
CA ALA A 271 -12.26 0.88 -7.26
C ALA A 271 -12.24 -0.49 -6.56
N LEU A 272 -11.36 -1.39 -6.97
CA LEU A 272 -11.19 -2.69 -6.29
C LEU A 272 -10.87 -2.53 -4.80
N VAL A 273 -10.10 -1.49 -4.46
CA VAL A 273 -9.78 -1.12 -3.06
C VAL A 273 -10.97 -0.55 -2.27
N ASP A 274 -12.05 -0.15 -2.94
CA ASP A 274 -13.29 0.30 -2.29
C ASP A 274 -14.33 -0.83 -2.17
N ARG A 275 -14.12 -1.94 -2.88
CA ARG A 275 -15.00 -3.14 -2.88
C ARG A 275 -14.65 -4.05 -1.71
N ILE A 276 -15.01 -3.59 -0.52
CA ILE A 276 -14.93 -4.37 0.73
C ILE A 276 -16.04 -5.43 0.79
N PRO A 277 -15.82 -6.59 1.43
CA PRO A 277 -16.88 -7.57 1.64
C PRO A 277 -18.01 -7.00 2.51
N PRO A 278 -19.24 -7.53 2.39
CA PRO A 278 -20.35 -7.07 3.20
C PRO A 278 -20.12 -7.36 4.70
N GLU A 279 -20.64 -6.50 5.56
CA GLU A 279 -20.62 -6.64 7.04
C GLU A 279 -21.87 -7.36 7.58
N ARG A 280 -22.59 -8.02 6.68
CA ARG A 280 -23.85 -8.71 6.93
C ARG A 280 -24.02 -9.89 5.98
N GLN A 281 -24.76 -10.88 6.42
CA GLN A 281 -25.09 -12.08 5.66
C GLN A 281 -26.51 -12.50 6.01
N ILE A 282 -27.30 -12.78 4.97
CA ILE A 282 -28.60 -13.45 5.10
C ILE A 282 -28.38 -14.95 4.97
N ILE A 283 -29.02 -15.69 5.86
CA ILE A 283 -29.00 -17.15 5.91
C ILE A 283 -30.41 -17.59 5.53
N LEU A 284 -30.51 -18.57 4.64
CA LEU A 284 -31.78 -18.98 4.05
C LEU A 284 -31.74 -20.48 3.81
N LEU A 285 -32.73 -21.22 4.31
CA LEU A 285 -32.85 -22.67 4.11
C LEU A 285 -31.53 -23.41 4.42
N HIS A 286 -30.96 -23.17 5.59
CA HIS A 286 -29.64 -23.63 5.97
C HIS A 286 -29.75 -24.87 6.88
N PRO A 287 -29.59 -26.08 6.33
CA PRO A 287 -29.59 -27.29 7.15
C PRO A 287 -28.31 -27.34 7.99
N SER A 288 -28.45 -27.78 9.22
CA SER A 288 -27.35 -28.06 10.13
C SER A 288 -27.72 -29.22 11.05
N ILE A 289 -26.77 -29.67 11.85
CA ILE A 289 -27.05 -30.65 12.91
C ILE A 289 -26.55 -30.09 14.24
N GLY A 290 -27.17 -30.51 15.33
CA GLY A 290 -26.83 -30.11 16.67
C GLY A 290 -27.20 -31.18 17.67
N MET A 291 -27.02 -30.85 18.95
CA MET A 291 -27.55 -31.61 20.07
C MET A 291 -28.65 -30.79 20.72
N GLU A 292 -29.78 -31.40 21.03
CA GLU A 292 -30.91 -30.74 21.67
C GLU A 292 -31.19 -31.39 23.02
N TYR A 293 -31.49 -30.58 24.03
CA TYR A 293 -31.97 -30.97 25.33
C TYR A 293 -33.46 -30.64 25.46
N VAL A 294 -34.29 -31.59 25.92
CA VAL A 294 -35.72 -31.40 26.21
C VAL A 294 -35.98 -31.98 27.59
N ASP A 295 -36.46 -31.16 28.52
CA ASP A 295 -36.58 -31.56 29.93
C ASP A 295 -37.70 -32.60 30.15
N GLU A 296 -38.81 -32.44 29.43
CA GLU A 296 -40.02 -33.29 29.54
C GLU A 296 -39.89 -34.65 28.81
N ALA A 297 -38.76 -34.91 28.14
CA ALA A 297 -38.52 -36.20 27.49
C ALA A 297 -38.19 -37.31 28.51
N SER A 298 -38.44 -38.56 28.12
CA SER A 298 -38.18 -39.72 28.97
C SER A 298 -36.71 -39.79 29.42
N ASP A 299 -36.46 -40.34 30.62
CA ASP A 299 -35.11 -40.49 31.14
C ASP A 299 -34.24 -41.29 30.15
N GLY A 300 -33.12 -40.70 29.75
CA GLY A 300 -32.23 -41.24 28.71
C GLY A 300 -32.43 -40.64 27.31
N SER A 301 -33.60 -40.04 27.01
CA SER A 301 -33.92 -39.41 25.71
C SER A 301 -33.93 -37.88 25.76
N ARG A 302 -33.48 -37.30 26.89
CA ARG A 302 -33.48 -35.85 27.09
C ARG A 302 -32.44 -35.13 26.24
N PHE A 303 -31.32 -35.77 25.89
CA PHE A 303 -30.25 -35.15 25.11
C PHE A 303 -29.94 -35.96 23.84
N GLU A 304 -30.48 -35.51 22.71
CA GLU A 304 -30.44 -36.26 21.45
C GLU A 304 -29.86 -35.42 20.31
N PRO A 305 -29.21 -36.06 19.32
CA PRO A 305 -28.88 -35.41 18.06
C PRO A 305 -30.14 -34.88 17.38
N ALA A 306 -30.04 -33.67 16.85
CA ALA A 306 -31.13 -33.00 16.14
C ALA A 306 -30.64 -32.49 14.78
N VAL A 307 -31.48 -32.64 13.77
CA VAL A 307 -31.36 -31.90 12.50
C VAL A 307 -32.01 -30.55 12.72
N VAL A 308 -31.30 -29.48 12.36
CA VAL A 308 -31.79 -28.11 12.52
C VAL A 308 -31.89 -27.48 11.14
N MET A 309 -33.10 -27.09 10.74
CA MET A 309 -33.35 -26.30 9.56
C MET A 309 -33.48 -24.83 9.95
N GLU A 310 -32.55 -24.00 9.49
CA GLU A 310 -32.63 -22.55 9.63
C GLU A 310 -33.36 -21.97 8.41
N TRP A 311 -34.59 -21.50 8.61
CA TRP A 311 -35.45 -21.02 7.52
C TRP A 311 -34.98 -19.67 7.02
N ILE A 312 -34.77 -18.74 7.95
CA ILE A 312 -34.27 -17.39 7.68
C ILE A 312 -33.42 -16.94 8.86
N GLY A 313 -32.24 -16.41 8.55
CA GLY A 313 -31.33 -15.87 9.53
C GLY A 313 -30.65 -14.61 9.03
N PHE A 314 -30.15 -13.84 9.99
CA PHE A 314 -29.39 -12.64 9.75
C PHE A 314 -28.15 -12.67 10.63
N ASN A 315 -27.00 -12.43 10.03
CA ASN A 315 -25.71 -12.38 10.70
C ASN A 315 -25.01 -11.06 10.37
N THR A 316 -24.33 -10.46 11.35
CA THR A 316 -23.64 -9.18 11.19
C THR A 316 -22.37 -9.09 12.01
N TRP A 317 -21.41 -8.32 11.52
CA TRP A 317 -20.13 -8.06 12.17
C TRP A 317 -19.60 -6.68 11.75
N LYS A 318 -18.43 -6.31 12.23
CA LYS A 318 -17.67 -5.16 11.70
C LYS A 318 -16.22 -5.53 11.50
N PHE A 319 -15.56 -4.97 10.49
CA PHE A 319 -14.11 -5.10 10.37
C PHE A 319 -13.41 -4.00 11.19
N ALA A 320 -12.41 -4.37 11.98
CA ALA A 320 -11.59 -3.42 12.74
C ALA A 320 -10.10 -3.78 12.63
N GLY A 321 -9.23 -2.76 12.69
CA GLY A 321 -7.79 -2.91 12.52
C GLY A 321 -7.26 -2.19 11.26
N SER A 322 -5.95 -2.23 11.07
CA SER A 322 -5.22 -1.57 9.97
C SER A 322 -4.28 -2.54 9.27
N GLY A 323 -4.06 -2.34 7.97
CA GLY A 323 -3.16 -3.17 7.17
C GLY A 323 -3.56 -4.65 7.22
N THR A 324 -2.64 -5.50 7.64
CA THR A 324 -2.83 -6.96 7.74
C THR A 324 -3.40 -7.44 9.08
N ASP A 325 -3.51 -6.59 10.11
CA ASP A 325 -4.11 -6.95 11.42
C ASP A 325 -5.63 -6.63 11.48
N VAL A 326 -6.30 -6.68 10.33
CA VAL A 326 -7.76 -6.53 10.29
C VAL A 326 -8.40 -7.79 10.86
N ARG A 327 -9.43 -7.62 11.67
CA ARG A 327 -10.19 -8.71 12.32
C ARG A 327 -11.68 -8.48 12.23
N MET A 328 -12.43 -9.58 12.16
CA MET A 328 -13.89 -9.56 12.27
C MET A 328 -14.30 -9.38 13.74
N ARG A 329 -15.03 -8.32 14.07
CA ARG A 329 -15.45 -8.01 15.43
C ARG A 329 -16.94 -8.21 15.62
N ARG A 330 -17.27 -8.85 16.74
CA ARG A 330 -18.63 -9.10 17.23
C ARG A 330 -19.52 -9.75 16.16
N PRO A 331 -19.12 -10.91 15.59
CA PRO A 331 -20.02 -11.65 14.71
C PRO A 331 -21.20 -12.17 15.54
N LEU A 332 -22.39 -11.65 15.25
CA LEU A 332 -23.62 -11.96 15.94
C LEU A 332 -24.75 -12.16 14.92
N GLY A 333 -25.57 -13.17 15.17
CA GLY A 333 -26.73 -13.42 14.33
C GLY A 333 -27.92 -13.98 15.09
N VAL A 334 -29.05 -13.96 14.41
CA VAL A 334 -30.32 -14.53 14.88
C VAL A 334 -31.03 -15.21 13.73
N SER A 335 -31.78 -16.28 14.01
CA SER A 335 -32.54 -16.98 12.99
C SER A 335 -33.80 -17.66 13.50
N LEU A 336 -34.71 -17.91 12.56
CA LEU A 336 -35.90 -18.74 12.74
C LEU A 336 -35.56 -20.16 12.30
N ILE A 337 -35.83 -21.12 13.19
CA ILE A 337 -35.39 -22.50 13.01
C ILE A 337 -36.51 -23.51 13.20
N THR A 338 -36.24 -24.73 12.75
CA THR A 338 -37.00 -25.93 13.10
C THR A 338 -36.01 -27.02 13.46
N THR A 339 -36.23 -27.66 14.60
CA THR A 339 -35.47 -28.83 15.04
C THR A 339 -36.28 -30.09 14.74
N TYR A 340 -35.58 -31.15 14.33
CA TYR A 340 -36.10 -32.51 14.25
C TYR A 340 -35.18 -33.44 15.04
N SER A 341 -35.74 -34.16 16.01
CA SER A 341 -35.03 -35.18 16.79
C SER A 341 -35.97 -36.35 17.02
N ASP A 342 -35.51 -37.57 16.77
CA ASP A 342 -36.29 -38.77 17.09
C ASP A 342 -36.17 -39.04 18.59
N ARG A 343 -37.30 -39.02 19.32
CA ARG A 343 -37.33 -39.13 20.78
C ARG A 343 -38.50 -39.96 21.23
N ASP A 344 -38.30 -40.70 22.31
CA ASP A 344 -39.41 -41.34 23.02
C ASP A 344 -40.09 -40.34 23.97
N GLY A 345 -41.43 -40.36 24.00
CA GLY A 345 -42.24 -39.57 24.93
C GLY A 345 -42.46 -38.08 24.61
N SER A 346 -41.88 -37.51 23.54
CA SER A 346 -42.10 -36.11 23.13
C SER A 346 -42.23 -35.98 21.61
N LYS A 347 -42.77 -34.87 21.11
CA LYS A 347 -42.89 -34.63 19.66
C LYS A 347 -41.52 -34.43 19.00
N ASN A 348 -41.37 -35.02 17.81
CA ASN A 348 -40.10 -35.00 17.09
C ASN A 348 -39.73 -33.63 16.49
N VAL A 349 -40.69 -32.71 16.33
CA VAL A 349 -40.50 -31.42 15.65
C VAL A 349 -40.73 -30.25 16.60
N GLY A 350 -39.78 -29.32 16.66
CA GLY A 350 -39.91 -28.06 17.38
C GLY A 350 -39.59 -26.85 16.48
N HIS A 351 -40.27 -25.73 16.68
CA HIS A 351 -39.99 -24.47 15.96
C HIS A 351 -39.43 -23.43 16.92
N GLY A 352 -38.50 -22.60 16.48
CA GLY A 352 -37.73 -21.83 17.43
C GLY A 352 -36.96 -20.64 16.89
N LEU A 353 -36.21 -20.04 17.81
CA LEU A 353 -35.23 -19.01 17.53
C LEU A 353 -33.83 -19.52 17.86
N ALA A 354 -32.87 -19.19 17.02
CA ALA A 354 -31.47 -19.43 17.30
C ALA A 354 -30.67 -18.13 17.31
N LEU A 355 -29.61 -18.13 18.10
CA LEU A 355 -28.63 -17.08 18.20
C LEU A 355 -27.28 -17.64 17.77
N HIS A 356 -26.51 -16.82 17.07
CA HIS A 356 -25.21 -17.19 16.53
C HIS A 356 -24.14 -16.33 17.18
N TRP A 357 -23.15 -16.97 17.80
CA TRP A 357 -22.02 -16.32 18.45
C TRP A 357 -20.73 -16.61 17.70
N ASN A 358 -20.04 -15.53 17.33
CA ASN A 358 -18.75 -15.58 16.65
C ASN A 358 -18.73 -16.49 15.41
N ASN A 359 -19.88 -16.64 14.74
CA ASN A 359 -20.12 -17.53 13.58
C ASN A 359 -19.88 -19.03 13.81
N LYS A 360 -19.43 -19.45 15.01
CA LYS A 360 -18.97 -20.82 15.29
C LYS A 360 -19.93 -21.59 16.19
N LEU A 361 -20.55 -20.89 17.13
CA LEU A 361 -21.48 -21.48 18.10
C LEU A 361 -22.88 -20.99 17.78
N THR A 362 -23.81 -21.92 17.65
CA THR A 362 -25.24 -21.64 17.56
C THR A 362 -25.94 -22.32 18.72
N THR A 363 -26.87 -21.62 19.34
CA THR A 363 -27.78 -22.19 20.34
C THR A 363 -29.13 -21.55 20.15
N GLY A 364 -30.15 -22.23 20.63
CA GLY A 364 -31.48 -21.65 20.55
C GLY A 364 -32.49 -22.43 21.32
N LEU A 365 -33.71 -21.92 21.23
CA LEU A 365 -34.88 -22.41 21.94
C LEU A 365 -35.89 -22.85 20.91
N SER A 366 -36.43 -24.05 21.08
CA SER A 366 -37.50 -24.62 20.26
C SER A 366 -38.72 -24.87 21.14
N TRP A 367 -39.90 -24.65 20.58
CA TRP A 367 -41.19 -24.99 21.18
C TRP A 367 -41.85 -26.08 20.37
N ARG A 368 -42.34 -27.09 21.06
CA ARG A 368 -43.07 -28.21 20.49
C ARG A 368 -44.57 -28.05 20.69
N SER A 369 -45.37 -28.79 19.92
CA SER A 369 -46.84 -28.67 19.93
C SER A 369 -47.50 -29.13 21.24
N ASP A 370 -46.81 -29.96 22.02
CA ASP A 370 -47.20 -30.42 23.36
C ASP A 370 -46.87 -29.41 24.46
N GLY A 371 -46.15 -28.34 24.14
CA GLY A 371 -45.72 -27.30 25.09
C GLY A 371 -44.27 -27.45 25.56
N ASP A 372 -43.60 -28.52 25.17
CA ASP A 372 -42.22 -28.79 25.59
C ASP A 372 -41.26 -27.76 25.00
N ILE A 373 -40.31 -27.32 25.83
CA ILE A 373 -39.25 -26.40 25.45
C ILE A 373 -37.95 -27.19 25.26
N GLY A 374 -37.37 -27.08 24.07
CA GLY A 374 -36.05 -27.60 23.76
C GLY A 374 -34.99 -26.51 23.80
N VAL A 375 -33.79 -26.85 24.27
CA VAL A 375 -32.58 -26.03 24.16
C VAL A 375 -31.60 -26.78 23.26
N PHE A 376 -31.21 -26.21 22.13
CA PHE A 376 -30.22 -26.86 21.26
C PHE A 376 -28.91 -26.09 21.20
N ILE A 377 -27.85 -26.83 20.90
CA ILE A 377 -26.50 -26.33 20.65
C ILE A 377 -26.00 -26.98 19.35
N SER A 378 -25.53 -26.17 18.42
CA SER A 378 -24.93 -26.61 17.17
C SER A 378 -23.56 -25.96 16.98
N ILE A 379 -22.60 -26.78 16.54
CA ILE A 379 -21.28 -26.35 16.10
C ILE A 379 -21.25 -26.56 14.59
N GLY A 380 -20.87 -25.53 13.83
CA GLY A 380 -20.80 -25.59 12.37
C GLY A 380 -19.93 -26.76 11.90
N LEU A 381 -20.55 -27.85 11.44
CA LEU A 381 -19.81 -29.01 10.95
C LEU A 381 -19.17 -28.76 9.59
N ALA A 382 -19.77 -27.88 8.78
CA ALA A 382 -19.18 -27.45 7.53
C ALA A 382 -17.78 -26.83 7.75
N ASP A 383 -17.57 -26.11 8.85
CA ASP A 383 -16.25 -25.58 9.23
C ASP A 383 -15.25 -26.70 9.52
N ARG A 384 -15.69 -27.76 10.19
CA ARG A 384 -14.85 -28.94 10.45
C ARG A 384 -14.49 -29.67 9.15
N PHE A 385 -15.44 -29.89 8.26
CA PHE A 385 -15.19 -30.59 6.98
C PHE A 385 -14.36 -29.76 5.98
N SER A 386 -14.47 -28.43 5.98
CA SER A 386 -13.66 -27.57 5.11
C SER A 386 -12.17 -27.57 5.51
N SER A 387 -11.87 -27.56 6.82
CA SER A 387 -10.49 -27.64 7.32
C SER A 387 -9.81 -28.99 7.00
N GLU A 388 -10.60 -30.06 6.98
CA GLU A 388 -10.16 -31.42 6.64
C GLU A 388 -9.88 -31.60 5.14
N LYS A 389 -10.50 -30.82 4.24
CA LYS A 389 -10.19 -30.88 2.80
C LYS A 389 -8.73 -30.57 2.49
N SER A 390 -8.10 -29.62 3.19
CA SER A 390 -6.66 -29.36 3.04
C SER A 390 -5.78 -30.54 3.52
N ARG A 391 -6.28 -31.34 4.47
CA ARG A 391 -5.63 -32.58 4.95
C ARG A 391 -5.88 -33.74 3.98
N LEU A 392 -7.08 -33.84 3.42
CA LEU A 392 -7.45 -34.81 2.38
C LEU A 392 -6.67 -34.57 1.09
N GLU A 393 -6.46 -33.32 0.67
CA GLU A 393 -5.59 -32.99 -0.46
C GLU A 393 -4.12 -33.30 -0.17
N LYS A 394 -3.65 -33.10 1.06
CA LYS A 394 -2.32 -33.56 1.50
C LYS A 394 -2.19 -35.09 1.49
N VAL A 395 -3.22 -35.82 1.90
CA VAL A 395 -3.23 -37.29 1.94
C VAL A 395 -3.39 -37.87 0.53
N LEU A 396 -4.26 -37.32 -0.31
CA LEU A 396 -4.40 -37.68 -1.72
C LEU A 396 -3.14 -37.33 -2.52
N GLY A 397 -2.47 -36.22 -2.21
CA GLY A 397 -1.16 -35.87 -2.77
C GLY A 397 -0.02 -36.80 -2.30
N TRP A 398 -0.16 -37.43 -1.13
CA TRP A 398 0.77 -38.45 -0.62
C TRP A 398 0.52 -39.84 -1.24
N LEU A 399 -0.73 -40.16 -1.56
CA LEU A 399 -1.14 -41.40 -2.24
C LEU A 399 -1.03 -41.33 -3.77
N GLY A 400 -0.78 -40.14 -4.33
CA GLY A 400 -0.62 -39.89 -5.77
C GLY A 400 0.84 -39.84 -6.27
N ARG A 401 1.79 -40.33 -5.47
CA ARG A 401 3.19 -40.64 -5.86
C ARG A 401 3.45 -42.12 -5.58
#